data_AF-A0A7V8BF58-F1
#
_entry.id   AF-A0A7V8BF58-F1
#
_cell.length_a   1.000
_cell.length_b   1.000
_cell.length_c   1.000
_cell.angle_alpha   90.00
_cell.angle_beta   90.00
_cell.angle_gamma   90.00
#
_symmetry.space_group_name_H-M   'P 1'
#
loop_
_entity.id
_entity.type
_entity.pdbx_description
1 polymer ?
#
loop_
_entity_poly.entity_id
_entity_poly.type
_entity_poly.pdbx_seq_one_letter_code
_entity_poly.pdbx_strand_id
1 'polypeptide(L)'
;MKTRQFDGLTLEYRLQIENNPRVAYDGQAFVRTEGGKRIYTVLLNRAYFDREGGEIFDRLSKGSEPQRDRAETSEGLAVLEADGISLGRIPVAKLRGLQIRLENAAWRDLHERCVAAQASARKARKDFVQAFARARLASIEEHEVSHLIDLASGGDETSPAFARETELKAFYAELARGGNPLDSMSQALAGLLDAVRRGRTVDYSREKVATVLRFLRASPNLRGRIPELLGADGSPRGSGEVLAIAGNRLLAENRPQYSLK
;
A
#
# COMPACT_ATOMS: atom_id res chain seq x y z
N MET A 1 17.91 13.84 9.41
CA MET A 1 16.80 13.67 10.37
C MET A 1 15.55 14.25 9.73
N LYS A 2 14.40 13.61 9.92
CA LYS A 2 13.08 14.10 9.51
C LYS A 2 12.19 14.20 10.74
N THR A 3 11.21 15.08 10.68
CA THR A 3 10.22 15.28 11.73
C THR A 3 8.83 15.03 11.16
N ARG A 4 7.99 14.28 11.88
CA ARG A 4 6.60 14.05 11.52
C ARG A 4 5.69 14.40 12.69
N GLN A 5 4.57 15.04 12.39
CA GLN A 5 3.48 15.21 13.34
C GLN A 5 2.36 14.23 13.03
N PHE A 6 1.86 13.55 14.06
CA PHE A 6 0.73 12.64 13.97
C PHE A 6 -0.08 12.74 15.26
N ASP A 7 -1.35 13.12 15.16
CA ASP A 7 -2.30 13.21 16.29
C ASP A 7 -1.74 13.91 17.55
N GLY A 8 -1.02 15.03 17.36
CA GLY A 8 -0.43 15.82 18.44
C GLY A 8 0.93 15.33 18.93
N LEU A 9 1.42 14.19 18.46
CA LEU A 9 2.77 13.69 18.73
C LEU A 9 3.73 14.16 17.64
N THR A 10 4.87 14.72 18.04
CA THR A 10 5.99 15.06 17.14
C THR A 10 7.08 14.00 17.27
N LEU A 11 7.34 13.27 16.19
CA LEU A 11 8.37 12.23 16.13
C LEU A 11 9.53 12.71 15.25
N GLU A 12 10.74 12.73 15.82
CA GLU A 12 11.97 12.86 15.07
C GLU A 12 12.54 11.48 14.74
N TYR A 13 12.82 11.22 13.46
CA TYR A 13 13.34 9.94 13.01
C TYR A 13 14.44 10.10 11.96
N ARG A 14 15.26 9.06 11.82
CA ARG A 14 16.27 8.93 10.77
C ARG A 14 15.70 8.09 9.64
N LEU A 15 15.57 8.67 8.46
CA LEU A 15 15.31 7.92 7.23
C LEU A 15 16.65 7.43 6.64
N GLN A 16 16.77 6.13 6.42
CA GLN A 16 17.89 5.49 5.75
C GLN A 16 17.37 4.76 4.51
N ILE A 17 17.98 5.02 3.35
CA ILE A 17 17.63 4.37 2.10
C ILE A 17 18.84 3.56 1.64
N GLU A 18 18.69 2.24 1.59
CA GLU A 18 19.68 1.31 1.10
C GLU A 18 19.40 0.91 -0.34
N ASN A 19 20.45 0.47 -1.03
CA ASN A 19 20.38 -0.15 -2.35
C ASN A 19 20.97 -1.57 -2.27
N ASN A 20 20.36 -2.43 -1.45
CA ASN A 20 20.89 -3.77 -1.21
C ASN A 20 20.00 -4.84 -1.88
N PRO A 21 20.39 -5.38 -3.05
CA PRO A 21 19.59 -6.36 -3.77
C PRO A 21 19.53 -7.74 -3.09
N ARG A 22 20.37 -7.98 -2.06
CA ARG A 22 20.45 -9.27 -1.36
C ARG A 22 19.43 -9.43 -0.25
N VAL A 23 18.78 -8.34 0.16
CA VAL A 23 17.82 -8.36 1.28
C VAL A 23 16.41 -8.16 0.74
N ALA A 24 15.49 -9.00 1.22
CA ALA A 24 14.10 -9.05 0.76
C ALA A 24 13.13 -8.36 1.73
N TYR A 25 13.51 -7.18 2.23
CA TYR A 25 12.57 -6.24 2.85
C TYR A 25 12.39 -5.03 1.94
N ASP A 26 11.22 -4.42 1.98
CA ASP A 26 10.87 -3.15 1.34
C ASP A 26 11.02 -1.98 2.31
N GLY A 27 10.60 -2.17 3.57
CA GLY A 27 10.76 -1.24 4.68
C GLY A 27 10.96 -1.95 6.03
N GLN A 28 11.53 -1.22 6.99
CA GLN A 28 11.58 -1.62 8.39
C GLN A 28 11.68 -0.40 9.31
N ALA A 29 10.83 -0.36 10.33
CA ALA A 29 10.92 0.54 11.47
C ALA A 29 11.63 -0.12 12.67
N PHE A 30 12.55 0.60 13.30
CA PHE A 30 13.16 0.16 14.56
C PHE A 30 13.69 1.34 15.39
N VAL A 31 13.94 1.07 16.68
CA VAL A 31 14.59 2.01 17.61
C VAL A 31 15.97 1.48 17.96
N ARG A 32 16.99 2.32 17.85
CA ARG A 32 18.35 2.01 18.29
C ARG A 32 18.81 3.00 19.36
N THR A 33 19.75 2.58 20.20
CA THR A 33 20.41 3.47 21.16
C THR A 33 21.78 3.86 20.61
N GLU A 34 22.00 5.13 20.32
CA GLU A 34 23.32 5.67 19.93
C GLU A 34 23.71 6.76 20.95
N GLY A 35 24.87 6.60 21.61
CA GLY A 35 25.35 7.59 22.60
C GLY A 35 24.37 7.83 23.76
N GLY A 36 23.63 6.80 24.19
CA GLY A 36 22.63 6.89 25.25
C GLY A 36 21.28 7.50 24.83
N LYS A 37 21.10 7.90 23.56
CA LYS A 37 19.84 8.44 23.04
C LYS A 37 19.11 7.41 22.19
N ARG A 38 17.78 7.33 22.35
CA ARG A 38 16.90 6.56 21.46
C ARG A 38 16.80 7.27 20.12
N ILE A 39 17.04 6.55 19.03
CA ILE A 39 16.95 7.03 17.66
C ILE A 39 15.97 6.15 16.90
N TYR A 40 14.80 6.69 16.63
CA TYR A 40 13.80 6.11 15.75
C TYR A 40 14.34 6.11 14.32
N THR A 41 14.33 4.96 13.67
CA THR A 41 14.91 4.78 12.33
C THR A 41 13.90 4.07 11.43
N VAL A 42 13.69 4.66 10.24
CA VAL A 42 13.05 3.98 9.11
C VAL A 42 14.16 3.58 8.14
N LEU A 43 14.20 2.30 7.79
CA LEU A 43 15.11 1.75 6.80
C LEU A 43 14.32 1.26 5.59
N LEU A 44 14.62 1.79 4.41
CA LEU A 44 13.95 1.42 3.16
C LEU A 44 14.94 0.82 2.17
N ASN A 45 14.51 -0.16 1.38
CA ASN A 45 15.37 -0.78 0.37
C ASN A 45 14.92 -0.41 -1.05
N ARG A 46 15.61 0.54 -1.66
CA ARG A 46 15.32 0.97 -3.04
C ARG A 46 15.55 -0.14 -4.06
N ALA A 47 16.50 -1.05 -3.84
CA ALA A 47 16.76 -2.13 -4.79
C ALA A 47 15.56 -3.08 -4.93
N TYR A 48 14.75 -3.24 -3.87
CA TYR A 48 13.50 -4.00 -3.91
C TYR A 48 12.49 -3.33 -4.87
N PHE A 49 12.27 -2.03 -4.72
CA PHE A 49 11.34 -1.27 -5.57
C PHE A 49 11.83 -1.14 -7.02
N ASP A 50 13.14 -1.06 -7.24
CA ASP A 50 13.69 -1.02 -8.60
C ASP A 50 13.40 -2.33 -9.36
N ARG A 51 13.47 -3.49 -8.67
CA ARG A 51 13.10 -4.79 -9.24
C ARG A 51 11.60 -4.87 -9.51
N GLU A 52 10.78 -4.56 -8.52
CA GLU A 52 9.31 -4.59 -8.62
C GLU A 52 8.80 -3.69 -9.75
N GLY A 53 9.27 -2.43 -9.81
CA GLY A 53 8.93 -1.50 -10.88
C GLY A 53 9.35 -2.02 -12.27
N GLY A 54 10.47 -2.74 -12.35
CA GLY A 54 10.90 -3.39 -13.58
C GLY A 54 9.93 -4.45 -14.06
N GLU A 55 9.49 -5.33 -13.15
CA GLU A 55 8.53 -6.41 -13.44
C GLU A 55 7.17 -5.85 -13.88
N ILE A 56 6.69 -4.79 -13.22
CA ILE A 56 5.45 -4.10 -13.58
C ILE A 56 5.55 -3.45 -14.96
N PHE A 57 6.64 -2.73 -15.24
CA PHE A 57 6.87 -2.12 -16.55
C PHE A 57 6.85 -3.17 -17.67
N ASP A 58 7.57 -4.28 -17.46
CA ASP A 58 7.70 -5.33 -18.45
C ASP A 58 6.35 -6.04 -18.69
N ARG A 59 5.51 -6.17 -17.65
CA ARG A 59 4.15 -6.72 -17.77
C ARG A 59 3.21 -5.76 -18.52
N LEU A 60 3.19 -4.47 -18.17
CA LEU A 60 2.37 -3.47 -18.84
C LEU A 60 2.73 -3.34 -20.33
N SER A 61 4.02 -3.42 -20.65
CA SER A 61 4.53 -3.34 -22.04
C SER A 61 4.11 -4.53 -22.91
N LYS A 62 3.80 -5.69 -22.32
CA LYS A 62 3.33 -6.89 -23.05
C LYS A 62 1.83 -6.85 -23.38
N GLY A 63 1.09 -5.84 -22.89
CA GLY A 63 -0.35 -5.71 -23.15
C GLY A 63 -1.21 -6.79 -22.52
N SER A 64 -0.67 -7.58 -21.59
CA SER A 64 -1.42 -8.61 -20.87
C SER A 64 -2.29 -7.98 -19.78
N GLU A 65 -3.38 -7.35 -20.17
CA GLU A 65 -4.49 -7.14 -19.23
C GLU A 65 -5.10 -8.51 -18.88
N PRO A 66 -5.32 -8.83 -17.60
CA PRO A 66 -6.30 -9.85 -17.25
C PRO A 66 -7.62 -9.43 -17.90
N GLN A 67 -8.23 -10.33 -18.69
CA GLN A 67 -9.51 -10.05 -19.35
C GLN A 67 -10.48 -9.40 -18.36
N ARG A 68 -11.08 -8.28 -18.79
CA ARG A 68 -12.08 -7.52 -18.04
C ARG A 68 -13.36 -8.34 -17.90
N ASP A 69 -13.37 -9.38 -17.07
CA ASP A 69 -14.64 -9.97 -16.67
C ASP A 69 -15.28 -9.11 -15.58
N ARG A 70 -16.19 -8.23 -16.01
CA ARG A 70 -17.02 -7.40 -15.12
C ARG A 70 -17.79 -8.27 -14.11
N ALA A 71 -18.12 -9.50 -14.48
CA ALA A 71 -18.82 -10.48 -13.66
C ALA A 71 -17.99 -10.97 -12.45
N GLU A 72 -16.67 -11.12 -12.59
CA GLU A 72 -15.82 -11.69 -11.53
C GLU A 72 -15.66 -10.79 -10.31
N THR A 73 -15.85 -9.48 -10.45
CA THR A 73 -15.67 -8.53 -9.34
C THR A 73 -16.93 -8.40 -8.49
N SER A 74 -18.11 -8.44 -9.09
CA SER A 74 -19.37 -8.56 -8.36
C SER A 74 -19.52 -9.93 -7.71
N GLU A 75 -19.08 -11.01 -8.34
CA GLU A 75 -19.04 -12.34 -7.70
C GLU A 75 -17.97 -12.45 -6.61
N GLY A 76 -16.78 -11.89 -6.83
CA GLY A 76 -15.73 -11.84 -5.81
C GLY A 76 -16.18 -11.09 -4.55
N LEU A 77 -16.96 -10.00 -4.72
CA LEU A 77 -17.61 -9.24 -3.65
C LEU A 77 -18.80 -10.00 -3.02
N ALA A 78 -19.63 -10.68 -3.81
CA ALA A 78 -20.78 -11.44 -3.31
C ALA A 78 -20.38 -12.68 -2.48
N VAL A 79 -19.25 -13.33 -2.82
CA VAL A 79 -18.69 -14.47 -2.05
C VAL A 79 -18.19 -14.05 -0.66
N LEU A 80 -17.84 -12.77 -0.46
CA LEU A 80 -17.51 -12.23 0.87
C LEU A 80 -18.73 -11.93 1.74
N GLU A 81 -19.87 -11.66 1.11
CA GLU A 81 -21.10 -11.20 1.78
C GLU A 81 -21.93 -12.36 2.36
N ALA A 82 -21.88 -13.55 1.75
CA ALA A 82 -22.76 -14.64 2.14
C ALA A 82 -22.40 -15.35 3.47
N ASP A 83 -21.18 -15.19 3.99
CA ASP A 83 -20.69 -15.99 5.13
C ASP A 83 -20.01 -15.20 6.26
N GLY A 84 -20.05 -13.87 6.26
CA GLY A 84 -19.35 -13.08 7.28
C GLY A 84 -17.84 -13.37 7.31
N ILE A 85 -17.08 -12.78 6.39
CA ILE A 85 -15.61 -12.79 6.41
C ILE A 85 -15.00 -14.21 6.47
N SER A 86 -15.62 -15.22 5.84
CA SER A 86 -14.91 -16.49 5.62
C SER A 86 -14.01 -16.38 4.38
N LEU A 87 -12.82 -15.80 4.55
CA LEU A 87 -11.78 -15.73 3.49
C LEU A 87 -11.35 -17.12 2.97
N GLY A 88 -11.72 -18.20 3.66
CA GLY A 88 -11.48 -19.57 3.22
C GLY A 88 -12.24 -19.97 1.95
N ARG A 89 -13.23 -19.20 1.51
CA ARG A 89 -14.05 -19.51 0.31
C ARG A 89 -13.74 -18.66 -0.93
N ILE A 90 -12.87 -17.65 -0.82
CA ILE A 90 -12.52 -16.84 -2.00
C ILE A 90 -11.45 -17.57 -2.80
N PRO A 91 -11.70 -17.87 -4.09
CA PRO A 91 -10.67 -18.48 -4.92
C PRO A 91 -9.43 -17.58 -4.99
N VAL A 92 -8.26 -18.12 -4.65
CA VAL A 92 -6.96 -17.43 -4.73
C VAL A 92 -6.75 -16.76 -6.10
N ALA A 93 -7.25 -17.39 -7.17
CA ALA A 93 -7.24 -16.85 -8.52
C ALA A 93 -7.99 -15.50 -8.64
N LYS A 94 -9.18 -15.36 -8.01
CA LYS A 94 -9.96 -14.11 -8.03
C LYS A 94 -9.24 -12.98 -7.29
N LEU A 95 -8.62 -13.28 -6.15
CA LEU A 95 -7.81 -12.31 -5.39
C LEU A 95 -6.57 -11.88 -6.18
N ARG A 96 -5.88 -12.81 -6.84
CA ARG A 96 -4.73 -12.51 -7.71
C ARG A 96 -5.14 -11.66 -8.91
N GLY A 97 -6.27 -11.95 -9.55
CA GLY A 97 -6.81 -11.13 -10.64
C GLY A 97 -7.14 -9.71 -10.19
N LEU A 98 -7.72 -9.55 -8.98
CA LEU A 98 -7.98 -8.23 -8.41
C LEU A 98 -6.69 -7.46 -8.11
N GLN A 99 -5.70 -8.11 -7.50
CA GLN A 99 -4.40 -7.52 -7.19
C GLN A 99 -3.74 -6.95 -8.46
N ILE A 100 -3.64 -7.75 -9.54
CA ILE A 100 -3.06 -7.31 -10.81
C ILE A 100 -3.83 -6.13 -11.42
N ARG A 101 -5.17 -6.13 -11.33
CA ARG A 101 -5.98 -5.01 -11.86
C ARG A 101 -5.74 -3.72 -11.09
N LEU A 102 -5.62 -3.78 -9.77
CA LEU A 102 -5.31 -2.62 -8.93
C LEU A 102 -3.89 -2.11 -9.21
N GLU A 103 -2.90 -3.00 -9.30
CA GLU A 103 -1.52 -2.65 -9.65
C GLU A 103 -1.43 -1.99 -11.03
N ASN A 104 -2.08 -2.59 -12.03
CA ASN A 104 -2.10 -2.02 -13.37
C ASN A 104 -2.81 -0.65 -13.37
N ALA A 105 -3.93 -0.50 -12.67
CA ALA A 105 -4.63 0.79 -12.57
C ALA A 105 -3.79 1.86 -11.84
N ALA A 106 -2.99 1.46 -10.85
CA ALA A 106 -2.13 2.35 -10.09
C ALA A 106 -0.97 2.92 -10.92
N TRP A 107 -0.49 2.19 -11.94
CA TRP A 107 0.78 2.47 -12.61
C TRP A 107 0.69 2.66 -14.13
N ARG A 108 -0.48 2.39 -14.75
CA ARG A 108 -0.67 2.49 -16.21
C ARG A 108 -0.38 3.89 -16.75
N ASP A 109 -0.94 4.93 -16.15
CA ASP A 109 -0.76 6.29 -16.65
C ASP A 109 0.71 6.73 -16.58
N LEU A 110 1.44 6.30 -15.55
CA LEU A 110 2.88 6.54 -15.45
C LEU A 110 3.64 5.79 -16.55
N HIS A 111 3.29 4.53 -16.79
CA HIS A 111 3.88 3.72 -17.87
C HIS A 111 3.67 4.38 -19.23
N GLU A 112 2.43 4.76 -19.57
CA GLU A 112 2.07 5.38 -20.84
C GLU A 112 2.82 6.72 -21.03
N ARG A 113 2.90 7.55 -20.00
CA ARG A 113 3.69 8.80 -20.03
C ARG A 113 5.18 8.54 -20.28
N CYS A 114 5.77 7.58 -19.58
CA CYS A 114 7.20 7.25 -19.75
C CYS A 114 7.49 6.67 -21.14
N VAL A 115 6.59 5.86 -21.70
CA VAL A 115 6.71 5.32 -23.06
C VAL A 115 6.58 6.43 -24.11
N ALA A 116 5.60 7.34 -23.95
CA ALA A 116 5.39 8.44 -24.90
C ALA A 116 6.52 9.48 -24.87
N ALA A 117 7.12 9.75 -23.70
CA ALA A 117 8.14 10.79 -23.55
C ALA A 117 9.55 10.38 -24.02
N GLN A 118 9.82 9.08 -24.19
CA GLN A 118 11.18 8.58 -24.37
C GLN A 118 11.43 7.96 -25.74
N ALA A 119 12.58 8.26 -26.33
CA ALA A 119 12.98 7.77 -27.64
C ALA A 119 13.28 6.26 -27.71
N SER A 120 13.34 5.56 -26.57
CA SER A 120 13.56 4.10 -26.54
C SER A 120 12.92 3.44 -25.33
N ALA A 121 12.52 2.18 -25.50
CA ALA A 121 11.94 1.35 -24.43
C ALA A 121 12.87 1.25 -23.20
N ARG A 122 14.19 1.23 -23.42
CA ARG A 122 15.17 1.23 -22.32
C ARG A 122 15.13 2.50 -21.48
N LYS A 123 14.98 3.67 -22.10
CA LYS A 123 14.86 4.96 -21.40
C LYS A 123 13.51 5.05 -20.69
N ALA A 124 12.42 4.68 -21.38
CA ALA A 124 11.08 4.62 -20.79
C ALA A 124 11.05 3.74 -19.52
N ARG A 125 11.64 2.54 -19.58
CA ARG A 125 11.75 1.64 -18.43
C ARG A 125 12.53 2.25 -17.28
N LYS A 126 13.67 2.89 -17.57
CA LYS A 126 14.49 3.54 -16.55
C LYS A 126 13.70 4.64 -15.83
N ASP A 127 13.02 5.50 -16.58
CA ASP A 127 12.26 6.61 -16.02
C ASP A 127 11.06 6.12 -15.21
N PHE A 128 10.35 5.11 -15.71
CA PHE A 128 9.26 4.46 -14.99
C PHE A 128 9.75 3.88 -13.67
N VAL A 129 10.82 3.08 -13.69
CA VAL A 129 11.38 2.44 -12.48
C VAL A 129 11.80 3.49 -11.46
N GLN A 130 12.44 4.59 -11.90
CA GLN A 130 12.83 5.67 -11.00
C GLN A 130 11.63 6.41 -10.39
N ALA A 131 10.56 6.63 -11.16
CA ALA A 131 9.34 7.26 -10.67
C ALA A 131 8.56 6.33 -9.72
N PHE A 132 8.43 5.05 -10.10
CA PHE A 132 7.85 3.99 -9.28
C PHE A 132 8.56 3.88 -7.92
N ALA A 133 9.89 3.74 -7.92
CA ALA A 133 10.66 3.60 -6.70
C ALA A 133 10.51 4.82 -5.77
N ARG A 134 10.46 6.04 -6.33
CA ARG A 134 10.21 7.26 -5.53
C ARG A 134 8.82 7.24 -4.86
N ALA A 135 7.80 6.85 -5.60
CA ALA A 135 6.44 6.77 -5.07
C ALA A 135 6.30 5.68 -4.00
N ARG A 136 6.88 4.49 -4.22
CA ARG A 136 6.88 3.41 -3.22
C ARG A 136 7.69 3.76 -1.97
N LEU A 137 8.85 4.40 -2.11
CA LEU A 137 9.63 4.89 -0.97
C LEU A 137 8.80 5.84 -0.10
N ALA A 138 8.04 6.75 -0.70
CA ALA A 138 7.17 7.66 0.05
C ALA A 138 6.01 6.91 0.75
N SER A 139 5.36 5.97 0.06
CA SER A 139 4.27 5.18 0.67
C SER A 139 4.76 4.33 1.84
N ILE A 140 5.85 3.57 1.64
CA ILE A 140 6.42 2.72 2.70
C ILE A 140 7.01 3.57 3.82
N GLU A 141 7.53 4.78 3.55
CA GLU A 141 7.89 5.69 4.64
C GLU A 141 6.69 6.04 5.53
N GLU A 142 5.51 6.31 4.98
CA GLU A 142 4.30 6.55 5.80
C GLU A 142 3.92 5.32 6.63
N HIS A 143 4.05 4.12 6.06
CA HIS A 143 3.83 2.85 6.75
C HIS A 143 4.76 2.71 7.96
N GLU A 144 6.07 2.80 7.73
CA GLU A 144 7.07 2.58 8.76
C GLU A 144 7.09 3.70 9.82
N VAL A 145 6.78 4.94 9.44
CA VAL A 145 6.62 6.02 10.42
C VAL A 145 5.42 5.74 11.34
N SER A 146 4.34 5.12 10.84
CA SER A 146 3.22 4.69 11.68
C SER A 146 3.68 3.67 12.73
N HIS A 147 4.50 2.70 12.33
CA HIS A 147 5.10 1.75 13.29
C HIS A 147 5.93 2.48 14.35
N LEU A 148 6.78 3.43 13.95
CA LEU A 148 7.60 4.19 14.92
C LEU A 148 6.76 5.01 15.91
N ILE A 149 5.61 5.53 15.51
CA ILE A 149 4.70 6.25 16.40
C ILE A 149 4.13 5.31 17.46
N ASP A 150 3.64 4.13 17.05
CA ASP A 150 3.13 3.13 18.00
C ASP A 150 4.25 2.66 18.97
N LEU A 151 5.48 2.48 18.47
CA LEU A 151 6.66 2.18 19.30
C LEU A 151 7.00 3.31 20.28
N ALA A 152 6.85 4.58 19.87
CA ALA A 152 7.08 5.72 20.73
C ALA A 152 6.00 5.87 21.83
N SER A 153 4.77 5.40 21.56
CA SER A 153 3.66 5.41 22.51
C SER A 153 3.75 4.31 23.60
N GLY A 154 4.72 3.39 23.51
CA GLY A 154 5.00 2.41 24.57
C GLY A 154 4.02 1.24 24.64
N GLY A 155 3.42 0.85 23.51
CA GLY A 155 2.60 -0.37 23.45
C GLY A 155 3.41 -1.65 23.69
N ASP A 156 2.74 -2.73 24.07
CA ASP A 156 3.38 -4.04 24.21
C ASP A 156 3.68 -4.65 22.83
N GLU A 157 4.90 -4.38 22.35
CA GLU A 157 5.44 -4.86 21.07
C GLU A 157 5.40 -6.37 20.89
N THR A 158 5.35 -7.13 22.00
CA THR A 158 5.33 -8.59 21.96
C THR A 158 3.93 -9.16 21.84
N SER A 159 2.90 -8.33 22.04
CA SER A 159 1.51 -8.78 21.96
C SER A 159 1.04 -8.94 20.51
N PRO A 160 0.32 -10.04 20.18
CA PRO A 160 -0.32 -10.19 18.87
C PRO A 160 -1.32 -9.07 18.54
N ALA A 161 -1.95 -8.50 19.57
CA ALA A 161 -2.87 -7.37 19.43
C ALA A 161 -2.14 -6.11 18.93
N PHE A 162 -0.98 -5.79 19.49
CA PHE A 162 -0.16 -4.68 19.03
C PHE A 162 0.29 -4.87 17.57
N ALA A 163 0.80 -6.05 17.23
CA ALA A 163 1.21 -6.36 15.86
C ALA A 163 0.05 -6.20 14.86
N ARG A 164 -1.16 -6.62 15.24
CA ARG A 164 -2.36 -6.45 14.41
C ARG A 164 -2.76 -4.97 14.27
N GLU A 165 -2.82 -4.24 15.36
CA GLU A 165 -3.27 -2.84 15.38
C GLU A 165 -2.29 -1.92 14.65
N THR A 166 -0.98 -2.10 14.87
CA THR A 166 0.05 -1.27 14.25
C THR A 166 0.09 -1.45 12.74
N GLU A 167 -0.03 -2.70 12.28
CA GLU A 167 -0.08 -3.03 10.85
C GLU A 167 -1.31 -2.45 10.15
N LEU A 168 -2.47 -2.45 10.83
CA LEU A 168 -3.70 -1.86 10.30
C LEU A 168 -3.59 -0.33 10.24
N LYS A 169 -3.08 0.31 11.29
CA LYS A 169 -2.81 1.75 11.30
C LYS A 169 -1.83 2.14 10.18
N ALA A 170 -0.75 1.39 10.01
CA ALA A 170 0.23 1.63 8.96
C ALA A 170 -0.38 1.50 7.56
N PHE A 171 -1.22 0.48 7.33
CA PHE A 171 -1.97 0.36 6.08
C PHE A 171 -2.92 1.54 5.83
N TYR A 172 -3.63 2.02 6.85
CA TYR A 172 -4.49 3.19 6.71
C TYR A 172 -3.69 4.48 6.47
N ALA A 173 -2.51 4.60 7.09
CA ALA A 173 -1.59 5.71 6.84
C ALA A 173 -1.13 5.73 5.37
N GLU A 174 -0.77 4.57 4.81
CA GLU A 174 -0.46 4.44 3.37
C GLU A 174 -1.65 4.85 2.48
N LEU A 175 -2.86 4.36 2.77
CA LEU A 175 -4.05 4.70 1.99
C LEU A 175 -4.35 6.20 2.02
N ALA A 176 -4.17 6.85 3.16
CA ALA A 176 -4.49 8.25 3.33
C ALA A 176 -3.38 9.20 2.84
N ARG A 177 -2.11 8.81 2.96
CA ARG A 177 -0.95 9.71 2.78
C ARG A 177 0.12 9.21 1.80
N GLY A 178 0.07 7.95 1.38
CA GLY A 178 1.09 7.34 0.50
C GLY A 178 1.03 7.77 -0.97
N GLY A 179 0.04 8.57 -1.36
CA GLY A 179 -0.04 9.19 -2.69
C GLY A 179 -0.50 8.27 -3.84
N ASN A 180 -0.54 6.95 -3.64
CA ASN A 180 -1.09 5.98 -4.59
C ASN A 180 -1.92 4.90 -3.88
N PRO A 181 -3.18 5.17 -3.50
CA PRO A 181 -3.99 4.23 -2.71
C PRO A 181 -4.33 2.94 -3.46
N LEU A 182 -4.38 2.95 -4.79
CA LEU A 182 -4.60 1.72 -5.57
C LEU A 182 -3.41 0.76 -5.46
N ASP A 183 -2.19 1.30 -5.40
CA ASP A 183 -0.99 0.52 -5.12
C ASP A 183 -1.03 -0.06 -3.71
N SER A 184 -1.36 0.74 -2.68
CA SER A 184 -1.50 0.23 -1.30
C SER A 184 -2.55 -0.88 -1.19
N MET A 185 -3.68 -0.77 -1.89
CA MET A 185 -4.70 -1.83 -1.95
C MET A 185 -4.17 -3.09 -2.67
N SER A 186 -3.40 -2.92 -3.75
CA SER A 186 -2.71 -4.03 -4.43
C SER A 186 -1.75 -4.76 -3.49
N GLN A 187 -0.93 -4.01 -2.74
CA GLN A 187 0.05 -4.57 -1.80
C GLN A 187 -0.63 -5.32 -0.64
N ALA A 188 -1.77 -4.83 -0.13
CA ALA A 188 -2.56 -5.56 0.85
C ALA A 188 -3.01 -6.94 0.34
N LEU A 189 -3.47 -7.02 -0.92
CA LEU A 189 -3.82 -8.29 -1.56
C LEU A 189 -2.59 -9.17 -1.79
N ALA A 190 -1.46 -8.59 -2.24
CA ALA A 190 -0.21 -9.32 -2.42
C ALA A 190 0.29 -9.94 -1.12
N GLY A 191 0.22 -9.21 0.00
CA GLY A 191 0.56 -9.68 1.34
C GLY A 191 -0.31 -10.88 1.78
N LEU A 192 -1.63 -10.79 1.59
CA LEU A 192 -2.52 -11.93 1.88
C LEU A 192 -2.21 -13.14 0.98
N LEU A 193 -1.97 -12.92 -0.31
CA LEU A 193 -1.65 -13.99 -1.27
C LEU A 193 -0.32 -14.69 -0.93
N ASP A 194 0.69 -13.95 -0.50
CA ASP A 194 1.96 -14.51 -0.03
C ASP A 194 1.78 -15.30 1.27
N ALA A 195 1.00 -14.77 2.23
CA ALA A 195 0.68 -15.49 3.46
C ALA A 195 0.01 -16.84 3.17
N VAL A 196 -1.04 -16.84 2.33
CA VAL A 196 -1.73 -18.06 1.90
C VAL A 196 -0.79 -19.02 1.20
N ARG A 197 0.05 -18.53 0.27
CA ARG A 197 1.04 -19.36 -0.45
C ARG A 197 2.01 -20.06 0.51
N ARG A 198 2.36 -19.41 1.61
CA ARG A 198 3.28 -19.96 2.64
C ARG A 198 2.56 -20.77 3.72
N GLY A 199 1.27 -21.04 3.58
CA GLY A 199 0.48 -21.75 4.60
C GLY A 199 0.30 -20.95 5.90
N ARG A 200 0.51 -19.64 5.86
CA ARG A 200 0.35 -18.74 7.01
C ARG A 200 -1.01 -18.07 6.93
N THR A 201 -1.66 -17.93 8.08
CA THR A 201 -2.80 -17.03 8.24
C THR A 201 -2.38 -15.88 9.12
N VAL A 202 -2.58 -14.65 8.65
CA VAL A 202 -2.22 -13.43 9.35
C VAL A 202 -3.46 -12.56 9.44
N ASP A 203 -3.99 -12.38 10.64
CA ASP A 203 -5.31 -11.76 10.86
C ASP A 203 -5.39 -10.32 10.33
N TYR A 204 -4.33 -9.53 10.49
CA TYR A 204 -4.29 -8.18 9.91
C TYR A 204 -4.28 -8.19 8.37
N SER A 205 -3.66 -9.17 7.70
CA SER A 205 -3.71 -9.26 6.23
C SER A 205 -5.12 -9.53 5.72
N ARG A 206 -5.87 -10.35 6.46
CA ARG A 206 -7.30 -10.62 6.19
C ARG A 206 -8.14 -9.36 6.30
N GLU A 207 -7.90 -8.58 7.34
CA GLU A 207 -8.62 -7.33 7.59
C GLU A 207 -8.26 -6.21 6.61
N LYS A 208 -6.97 -6.04 6.26
CA LYS A 208 -6.54 -5.11 5.20
C LYS A 208 -7.31 -5.40 3.92
N VAL A 209 -7.38 -6.67 3.50
CA VAL A 209 -8.12 -7.09 2.30
C VAL A 209 -9.63 -6.87 2.45
N ALA A 210 -10.23 -7.19 3.60
CA ALA A 210 -11.65 -6.89 3.85
C ALA A 210 -11.95 -5.39 3.73
N THR A 211 -11.05 -4.51 4.19
CA THR A 211 -11.17 -3.05 4.00
C THR A 211 -11.05 -2.67 2.52
N VAL A 212 -10.10 -3.22 1.76
CA VAL A 212 -10.02 -2.99 0.30
C VAL A 212 -11.34 -3.31 -0.37
N LEU A 213 -11.93 -4.46 -0.04
CA LEU A 213 -13.17 -4.94 -0.65
C LEU A 213 -14.37 -4.07 -0.28
N ARG A 214 -14.49 -3.68 1.00
CA ARG A 214 -15.51 -2.70 1.45
C ARG A 214 -15.37 -1.37 0.72
N PHE A 215 -14.14 -0.88 0.58
CA PHE A 215 -13.84 0.37 -0.12
C PHE A 215 -14.27 0.32 -1.60
N LEU A 216 -13.89 -0.75 -2.31
CA LEU A 216 -14.26 -0.94 -3.72
C LEU A 216 -15.77 -1.07 -3.91
N ARG A 217 -16.49 -1.68 -2.94
CA ARG A 217 -17.95 -1.76 -2.93
C ARG A 217 -18.61 -0.40 -2.75
N ALA A 218 -18.10 0.42 -1.83
CA ALA A 218 -18.64 1.74 -1.53
C ALA A 218 -18.38 2.76 -2.65
N SER A 219 -17.39 2.51 -3.51
CA SER A 219 -16.96 3.42 -4.58
C SER A 219 -17.00 2.78 -5.98
N PRO A 220 -18.18 2.35 -6.48
CA PRO A 220 -18.30 1.64 -7.75
C PRO A 220 -17.88 2.50 -8.97
N ASN A 221 -17.94 3.83 -8.85
CA ASN A 221 -17.61 4.80 -9.92
C ASN A 221 -16.10 5.09 -10.07
N LEU A 222 -15.22 4.56 -9.20
CA LEU A 222 -13.77 4.69 -9.39
C LEU A 222 -13.31 4.10 -10.73
N ARG A 223 -13.96 3.04 -11.22
CA ARG A 223 -13.63 2.40 -12.51
C ARG A 223 -13.74 3.30 -13.73
N GLY A 224 -14.57 4.34 -13.69
CA GLY A 224 -14.79 5.24 -14.83
C GLY A 224 -13.99 6.54 -14.76
N ARG A 225 -13.39 6.85 -13.60
CA ARG A 225 -12.76 8.16 -13.33
C ARG A 225 -11.29 8.09 -12.92
N ILE A 226 -10.69 6.91 -12.84
CA ILE A 226 -9.25 6.74 -12.56
C ILE A 226 -8.35 7.64 -13.46
N PRO A 227 -8.61 7.79 -14.78
CA PRO A 227 -7.85 8.73 -15.62
C PRO A 227 -8.08 10.22 -15.32
N GLU A 228 -9.16 10.59 -14.63
CA GLU A 228 -9.48 11.98 -14.23
C GLU A 228 -8.90 12.33 -12.86
N LEU A 229 -8.36 11.35 -12.12
CA LEU A 229 -7.90 11.48 -10.73
C LEU A 229 -6.37 11.62 -10.60
N LEU A 230 -5.65 11.59 -11.72
CA LEU A 230 -4.21 11.86 -11.82
C LEU A 230 -4.00 13.14 -12.66
N GLY A 231 -3.24 14.09 -12.11
CA GLY A 231 -2.78 15.25 -12.87
C GLY A 231 -1.89 14.83 -14.04
N ALA A 232 -1.83 15.68 -15.07
CA ALA A 232 -1.03 15.45 -16.28
C ALA A 232 0.48 15.23 -16.02
N ASP A 233 0.97 15.55 -14.82
CA ASP A 233 2.34 15.40 -14.34
C ASP A 233 2.54 14.19 -13.40
N GLY A 234 1.49 13.40 -13.13
CA GLY A 234 1.54 12.30 -12.17
C GLY A 234 1.43 12.73 -10.71
N SER A 235 1.12 14.00 -10.43
CA SER A 235 0.71 14.45 -9.09
C SER A 235 -0.81 14.27 -8.90
N PRO A 236 -1.31 14.05 -7.67
CA PRO A 236 -2.75 13.97 -7.43
C PRO A 236 -3.41 15.33 -7.72
N ARG A 237 -4.24 15.43 -8.76
CA ARG A 237 -5.17 16.56 -8.89
C ARG A 237 -6.38 16.29 -8.01
N GLY A 238 -6.41 16.88 -6.82
CA GLY A 238 -7.62 16.98 -5.97
C GLY A 238 -8.25 15.66 -5.48
N SER A 239 -7.68 14.49 -5.81
CA SER A 239 -8.20 13.17 -5.46
C SER A 239 -7.70 12.65 -4.10
N GLY A 240 -6.66 13.28 -3.55
CA GLY A 240 -6.23 13.07 -2.18
C GLY A 240 -7.34 13.37 -1.18
N GLU A 241 -8.18 14.39 -1.43
CA GLU A 241 -9.29 14.72 -0.51
C GLU A 241 -10.40 13.67 -0.52
N VAL A 242 -10.83 13.11 -1.66
CA VAL A 242 -11.93 12.13 -1.65
C VAL A 242 -11.49 10.77 -1.10
N LEU A 243 -10.24 10.37 -1.38
CA LEU A 243 -9.65 9.13 -0.86
C LEU A 243 -9.18 9.27 0.59
N ALA A 244 -8.69 10.45 0.99
CA ALA A 244 -8.45 10.78 2.39
C ALA A 244 -9.76 11.05 3.13
N ILE A 245 -10.84 11.56 2.54
CA ILE A 245 -12.14 11.69 3.20
C ILE A 245 -12.78 10.32 3.35
N ALA A 246 -12.72 9.44 2.34
CA ALA A 246 -13.20 8.07 2.46
C ALA A 246 -12.32 7.23 3.41
N GLY A 247 -10.99 7.45 3.39
CA GLY A 247 -10.03 6.85 4.32
C GLY A 247 -10.19 7.38 5.75
N ASN A 248 -10.36 8.69 5.95
CA ASN A 248 -10.63 9.35 7.23
C ASN A 248 -12.02 9.00 7.76
N ARG A 249 -13.00 8.81 6.86
CA ARG A 249 -14.34 8.35 7.20
C ARG A 249 -14.33 6.87 7.57
N LEU A 250 -13.58 6.02 6.87
CA LEU A 250 -13.32 4.63 7.29
C LEU A 250 -12.53 4.57 8.60
N LEU A 251 -11.55 5.45 8.80
CA LEU A 251 -10.83 5.59 10.07
C LEU A 251 -11.77 6.06 11.19
N ALA A 252 -12.71 6.97 10.92
CA ALA A 252 -13.70 7.43 11.88
C ALA A 252 -14.80 6.39 12.17
N GLU A 253 -15.23 5.63 11.16
CA GLU A 253 -16.25 4.57 11.24
C GLU A 253 -15.69 3.26 11.81
N ASN A 254 -14.38 3.02 11.67
CA ASN A 254 -13.66 1.90 12.28
C ASN A 254 -12.75 2.36 13.43
N ARG A 255 -12.93 3.58 13.97
CA ARG A 255 -12.36 3.94 15.28
C ARG A 255 -12.86 2.88 16.24
N PRO A 256 -11.98 2.06 16.83
CA PRO A 256 -12.40 1.31 17.99
C PRO A 256 -12.84 2.35 19.02
N GLN A 257 -13.85 2.02 19.81
CA GLN A 257 -14.30 2.82 20.94
C GLN A 257 -13.14 3.00 21.94
N TYR A 258 -12.20 3.90 21.64
CA TYR A 258 -11.16 4.34 22.54
C TYR A 258 -11.50 5.77 22.94
N SER A 259 -12.53 5.86 23.77
CA SER A 259 -12.55 6.84 24.84
C SER A 259 -11.29 6.59 25.66
N LEU A 260 -10.32 7.51 25.61
CA LEU A 260 -9.38 7.64 26.72
C LEU A 260 -10.24 7.84 27.98
N LYS A 261 -10.17 6.87 28.89
CA LYS A 261 -10.35 7.11 30.31
C LYS A 261 -8.99 7.03 30.95
#